data_AF-A0A417Y8T5-F1
#
_entry.id   AF-A0A417Y8T5-F1
#
_cell.length_a   1.000
_cell.length_b   1.000
_cell.length_c   1.000
_cell.angle_alpha   90.00
_cell.angle_beta   90.00
_cell.angle_gamma   90.00
#
_symmetry.space_group_name_H-M   'P 1'
#
loop_
_entity.id
_entity.type
_entity.pdbx_description
1 polymer ?
#
loop_
_entity_poly.entity_id
_entity_poly.type
_entity_poly.pdbx_seq_one_letter_code
_entity_poly.pdbx_strand_id
1 'polypeptide(L)'
;MWHRRRILAMPHHALIETVVDVHQSADSIANSPNSQQLWARRSMPVLAVGTQEVVAEQERAHFKDHRSRAVTLEGCGHWIHQERPGEFNELLEDWLCALD
;
A
#
# COMPACT_ATOMS: atom_id res chain seq x y z
N MET A 1 -17.25 3.95 -17.92
CA MET A 1 -16.18 4.03 -16.89
C MET A 1 -14.79 3.92 -17.53
N TRP A 2 -13.83 4.72 -17.07
CA TRP A 2 -12.45 4.75 -17.58
C TRP A 2 -11.72 3.39 -17.41
N HIS A 3 -11.85 2.72 -16.27
CA HIS A 3 -11.23 1.42 -16.00
C HIS A 3 -11.53 0.36 -17.07
N ARG A 4 -12.81 0.22 -17.46
CA ARG A 4 -13.24 -0.74 -18.50
C ARG A 4 -12.60 -0.44 -19.85
N ARG A 5 -12.52 0.84 -20.24
CA ARG A 5 -11.90 1.25 -21.50
C ARG A 5 -10.40 0.91 -21.52
N ARG A 6 -9.71 1.13 -20.40
CA ARG A 6 -8.27 0.82 -20.28
C ARG A 6 -7.99 -0.68 -20.41
N ILE A 7 -8.77 -1.54 -19.75
CA ILE A 7 -8.58 -3.00 -19.84
C ILE A 7 -8.82 -3.49 -21.27
N LEU A 8 -9.90 -3.03 -21.92
CA LEU A 8 -10.26 -3.47 -23.28
C LEU A 8 -9.30 -2.93 -24.37
N ALA A 9 -8.61 -1.82 -24.11
CA ALA A 9 -7.68 -1.21 -25.06
C ALA A 9 -6.23 -1.67 -24.87
N MET A 10 -5.91 -2.36 -23.76
CA MET A 10 -4.55 -2.80 -23.49
C MET A 10 -4.23 -4.08 -24.28
N PRO A 11 -3.04 -4.16 -24.92
CA PRO A 11 -2.62 -5.41 -25.55
C PRO A 11 -2.66 -6.57 -24.54
N HIS A 12 -3.21 -7.72 -24.93
CA HIS A 12 -3.43 -8.84 -24.02
C HIS A 12 -2.11 -9.36 -23.41
N HIS A 13 -1.02 -9.40 -24.20
CA HIS A 13 0.29 -9.81 -23.69
C HIS A 13 0.76 -8.90 -22.56
N ALA A 14 0.63 -7.58 -22.71
CA ALA A 14 1.06 -6.63 -21.69
C ALA A 14 0.27 -6.78 -20.38
N LEU A 15 -1.03 -7.07 -20.44
CA LEU A 15 -1.82 -7.40 -19.25
C LEU A 15 -1.31 -8.68 -18.57
N ILE A 16 -1.13 -9.75 -19.34
CA ILE A 16 -0.70 -11.05 -18.83
C ILE A 16 0.70 -10.96 -18.22
N GLU A 17 1.66 -10.40 -18.95
CA GLU A 17 3.05 -10.23 -18.52
C GLU A 17 3.13 -9.38 -17.26
N THR A 18 2.40 -8.27 -17.19
CA THR A 18 2.37 -7.44 -15.96
C THR A 18 1.84 -8.24 -14.76
N VAL A 19 0.76 -9.00 -14.93
CA VAL A 19 0.19 -9.80 -13.84
C VAL A 19 1.16 -10.89 -13.40
N VAL A 20 1.78 -11.58 -14.36
CA VAL A 20 2.79 -12.63 -14.09
C VAL A 20 3.99 -12.02 -13.38
N ASP A 21 4.57 -10.94 -13.88
CA ASP A 21 5.74 -10.32 -13.28
C ASP A 21 5.45 -9.83 -11.87
N VAL A 22 4.31 -9.19 -11.63
CA VAL A 22 3.95 -8.69 -10.29
C VAL A 22 3.76 -9.83 -9.30
N HIS A 23 3.23 -10.99 -9.69
CA HIS A 23 2.84 -12.04 -8.74
C HIS A 23 3.76 -13.28 -8.72
N GLN A 24 4.59 -13.47 -9.75
CA GLN A 24 5.40 -14.68 -9.94
C GLN A 24 6.89 -14.39 -10.12
N SER A 25 7.29 -13.16 -10.49
CA SER A 25 8.71 -12.83 -10.58
C SER A 25 9.34 -12.86 -9.20
N ALA A 26 10.53 -13.47 -9.08
CA ALA A 26 11.31 -13.48 -7.84
C ALA A 26 11.67 -12.06 -7.38
N ASP A 27 11.80 -11.12 -8.31
CA ASP A 27 12.21 -9.73 -8.05
C ASP A 27 11.03 -8.79 -7.80
N SER A 28 9.79 -9.30 -7.83
CA SER A 28 8.62 -8.46 -7.61
C SER A 28 8.65 -7.79 -6.25
N ILE A 29 8.39 -6.49 -6.22
CA ILE A 29 8.25 -5.72 -4.98
C ILE A 29 6.99 -6.09 -4.19
N ALA A 30 6.02 -6.77 -4.82
CA ALA A 30 4.82 -7.28 -4.17
C ALA A 30 5.11 -8.57 -3.38
N ASN A 31 6.28 -9.21 -3.59
CA ASN A 31 6.71 -10.34 -2.78
C ASN A 31 7.19 -9.86 -1.42
N SER A 32 6.65 -10.46 -0.36
CA SER A 32 6.93 -10.08 1.04
C SER A 32 8.43 -9.94 1.37
N PRO A 33 9.35 -10.87 0.97
CA PRO A 33 10.77 -10.70 1.26
C PRO A 33 11.37 -9.44 0.62
N ASN A 34 10.94 -9.08 -0.60
CA ASN A 34 11.44 -7.90 -1.31
C ASN A 34 10.82 -6.62 -0.74
N SER A 35 9.53 -6.64 -0.40
CA SER A 35 8.88 -5.51 0.28
C SER A 35 9.58 -5.19 1.61
N GLN A 36 9.90 -6.22 2.40
CA GLN A 36 10.60 -6.05 3.68
C GLN A 36 12.01 -5.44 3.50
N GLN A 37 12.75 -5.83 2.47
CA GLN A 37 14.04 -5.19 2.16
C GLN A 37 13.91 -3.71 1.83
N LEU A 38 12.85 -3.31 1.13
CA LEU A 38 12.55 -1.89 0.87
C LEU A 38 12.16 -1.17 2.15
N TRP A 39 11.30 -1.78 2.97
CA TRP A 39 10.86 -1.23 4.24
C TRP A 39 12.02 -0.98 5.21
N ALA A 40 12.95 -1.93 5.29
CA ALA A 40 14.15 -1.83 6.13
C ALA A 40 15.06 -0.67 5.74
N ARG A 41 14.93 -0.08 4.54
CA ARG A 41 15.72 1.09 4.10
C ARG A 41 15.07 2.42 4.47
N ARG A 42 13.78 2.44 4.81
CA ARG A 42 13.08 3.68 5.19
C ARG A 42 13.64 4.23 6.50
N SER A 43 13.93 5.52 6.53
CA SER A 43 14.38 6.24 7.73
C SER A 43 13.51 7.46 8.06
N MET A 44 12.58 7.82 7.19
CA MET A 44 11.57 8.85 7.42
C MET A 44 10.38 8.30 8.23
N PRO A 45 9.56 9.15 8.86
CA PRO A 45 8.23 8.77 9.35
C PRO A 45 7.39 8.15 8.23
N VAL A 46 6.64 7.10 8.57
CA VAL A 46 5.75 6.39 7.64
C VAL A 46 4.34 6.32 8.19
N LEU A 47 3.34 6.67 7.37
CA LEU A 47 1.94 6.29 7.59
C LEU A 47 1.60 5.14 6.66
N ALA A 48 1.36 3.96 7.23
CA ALA A 48 0.87 2.79 6.51
C ALA A 48 -0.63 2.60 6.78
N VAL A 49 -1.44 2.56 5.72
CA VAL A 49 -2.90 2.34 5.82
C VAL A 49 -3.26 1.12 5.00
N GLY A 50 -3.82 0.10 5.64
CA GLY A 50 -4.17 -1.16 5.01
C GLY A 50 -5.53 -1.67 5.46
N THR A 51 -5.92 -2.85 4.95
CA THR A 51 -7.19 -3.51 5.29
C THR A 51 -7.01 -4.77 6.13
N GLN A 52 -5.76 -5.14 6.42
CA GLN A 52 -5.42 -6.34 7.17
C GLN A 52 -4.42 -6.03 8.27
N GLU A 53 -4.73 -6.46 9.50
CA GLU A 53 -3.88 -6.19 10.66
C GLU A 53 -2.51 -6.85 10.55
N VAL A 54 -2.42 -8.04 9.94
CA VAL A 54 -1.14 -8.74 9.71
C VAL A 54 -0.15 -7.88 8.91
N VAL A 55 -0.63 -7.07 7.97
CA VAL A 55 0.23 -6.15 7.19
C VAL A 55 0.63 -4.95 8.05
N ALA A 56 -0.29 -4.43 8.88
CA ALA A 56 0.01 -3.34 9.80
C ALA A 56 1.06 -3.75 10.85
N GLU A 57 1.00 -4.97 11.37
CA GLU A 57 2.02 -5.54 12.28
C GLU A 57 3.40 -5.61 11.61
N GLN A 58 3.45 -6.04 10.35
CA GLN A 58 4.70 -6.08 9.58
C GLN A 58 5.28 -4.70 9.35
N GLU A 59 4.44 -3.71 9.00
CA GLU A 59 4.87 -2.31 8.85
C GLU A 59 5.44 -1.76 10.17
N ARG A 60 4.76 -1.99 11.30
CA ARG A 60 5.23 -1.55 12.63
C ARG A 60 6.59 -2.16 12.99
N ALA A 61 6.83 -3.42 12.65
CA ALA A 61 8.12 -4.08 12.90
C ALA A 61 9.30 -3.41 12.16
N HIS A 62 9.04 -2.60 11.14
CA HIS A 62 10.07 -1.93 10.32
C HIS A 62 10.16 -0.42 10.57
N PHE A 63 9.35 0.14 11.46
CA PHE A 63 9.42 1.57 11.78
C PHE A 63 10.71 1.90 12.53
N LYS A 64 11.39 2.96 12.07
CA LYS A 64 12.58 3.51 12.72
C LYS A 64 12.32 4.84 13.41
N ASP A 65 11.26 5.53 13.00
CA ASP A 65 10.85 6.81 13.56
C ASP A 65 9.58 6.61 14.38
N HIS A 66 9.59 7.10 15.63
CA HIS A 66 8.49 6.96 16.57
C HIS A 66 7.20 7.66 16.13
N ARG A 67 7.27 8.56 15.15
CA ARG A 67 6.11 9.23 14.55
C ARG A 67 5.42 8.37 13.50
N SER A 68 6.00 7.22 13.13
CA SER A 68 5.38 6.30 12.17
C SER A 68 4.15 5.62 12.75
N ARG A 69 3.14 5.38 11.91
CA ARG A 69 1.86 4.77 12.31
C ARG A 69 1.40 3.76 11.27
N ALA A 70 0.86 2.63 11.73
CA ALA A 70 0.17 1.67 10.88
C ALA A 70 -1.28 1.53 11.34
N VAL A 71 -2.24 1.72 10.42
CA VAL A 71 -3.68 1.68 10.69
C VAL A 71 -4.35 0.69 9.76
N THR A 72 -5.24 -0.10 10.34
CA THR A 72 -6.09 -1.05 9.60
C THR A 72 -7.50 -0.49 9.52
N LEU A 73 -8.02 -0.28 8.30
CA LEU A 73 -9.41 0.08 8.04
C LEU A 73 -10.14 -1.15 7.49
N GLU A 74 -10.81 -1.86 8.40
CA GLU A 74 -11.54 -3.09 8.08
C GLU A 74 -12.76 -2.82 7.20
N GLY A 75 -13.14 -3.82 6.40
CA GLY A 75 -14.32 -3.76 5.54
C GLY A 75 -14.18 -2.79 4.35
N CYS A 76 -12.95 -2.52 3.92
CA CYS A 76 -12.64 -1.81 2.68
C CYS A 76 -11.92 -2.73 1.69
N GLY A 77 -12.06 -2.44 0.39
CA GLY A 77 -11.20 -2.99 -0.65
C GLY A 77 -9.84 -2.30 -0.73
N HIS A 78 -9.12 -2.56 -1.82
CA HIS A 78 -7.76 -2.07 -2.02
C HIS A 78 -7.67 -0.54 -2.16
N TRP A 79 -8.75 0.12 -2.57
CA TRP A 79 -8.78 1.57 -2.77
C TRP A 79 -9.43 2.30 -1.59
N ILE A 80 -8.84 2.14 -0.41
CA ILE A 80 -9.33 2.72 0.86
C ILE A 80 -9.65 4.22 0.74
N HIS A 81 -8.77 5.00 0.10
CA HIS A 81 -8.97 6.44 -0.11
C HIS A 81 -10.14 6.79 -1.05
N GLN A 82 -10.61 5.85 -1.87
CA GLN A 82 -11.82 6.03 -2.71
C GLN A 82 -13.08 5.54 -1.99
N GLU A 83 -12.97 4.45 -1.24
CA GLU A 83 -14.10 3.81 -0.55
C GLU A 83 -14.47 4.54 0.73
N ARG A 84 -13.47 5.04 1.48
CA ARG A 84 -13.64 5.79 2.74
C ARG A 84 -12.79 7.07 2.75
N PRO A 85 -13.07 8.02 1.85
CA PRO A 85 -12.25 9.23 1.70
C PRO A 85 -12.19 10.07 2.97
N GLY A 86 -13.30 10.20 3.73
CA GLY A 86 -13.32 10.97 4.98
C GLY A 86 -12.39 10.38 6.04
N GLU A 87 -12.57 9.10 6.37
CA GLU A 87 -11.75 8.39 7.36
C GLU A 87 -10.27 8.36 6.98
N PHE A 88 -9.96 8.18 5.68
CA PHE A 88 -8.57 8.23 5.19
C PHE A 88 -7.96 9.64 5.29
N ASN A 89 -8.70 10.68 4.89
CA ASN A 89 -8.20 12.05 4.90
C ASN A 89 -8.00 12.57 6.32
N GLU A 90 -8.95 12.33 7.23
CA GLU A 90 -8.83 12.69 8.64
C GLU A 90 -7.59 12.03 9.26
N LEU A 91 -7.39 10.73 9.02
CA LEU A 91 -6.19 10.02 9.48
C LEU A 91 -4.88 10.62 8.94
N LEU A 92 -4.88 10.99 7.66
CA LEU A 92 -3.72 11.59 7.01
C LEU A 92 -3.42 12.97 7.59
N GLU A 93 -4.42 13.82 7.72
CA GLU A 93 -4.30 15.17 8.29
C GLU A 93 -3.82 15.12 9.75
N ASP A 94 -4.43 14.27 10.58
CA ASP A 94 -4.04 14.07 11.98
C ASP A 94 -2.56 13.65 12.09
N TRP A 95 -2.12 12.75 11.22
CA TRP A 95 -0.74 12.29 11.21
C TRP A 95 0.22 13.41 10.77
N LEU A 96 -0.10 14.14 9.71
CA LEU A 96 0.72 15.24 9.21
C LEU A 96 0.85 16.36 10.25
N CYS A 97 -0.23 16.74 10.93
CA CYS A 97 -0.21 17.73 12.02
C CYS A 97 0.70 17.31 13.19
N ALA A 98 0.91 16.01 13.39
CA ALA A 98 1.81 15.49 14.43
C ALA A 98 3.28 15.41 13.99
N LEU A 99 3.61 15.72 12.72
CA LEU A 99 4.98 15.73 12.21
C LEU A 99 5.66 17.11 12.27
N ASP A 100 4.87 18.18 12.33
CA ASP A 100 5.31 19.57 12.48
C ASP A 100 5.77 19.87 13.91
#